data_AF-A0A8J4EG77-F1
#
_entry.id   AF-A0A8J4EG77-F1
#
_cell.length_a   1.000
_cell.length_b   1.000
_cell.length_c   1.000
_cell.angle_alpha   90.00
_cell.angle_beta   90.00
_cell.angle_gamma   90.00
#
_symmetry.space_group_name_H-M   'P 1'
#
loop_
_entity.id
_entity.type
_entity.pdbx_description
1 polymer ?
#
loop_
_entity_poly.entity_id
_entity_poly.type
_entity_poly.pdbx_seq_one_letter_code
_entity_poly.pdbx_strand_id
1 'polypeptide(L)'
;MKLFRTLLSTVLGLASGLLGTVVSAADPAVGAVTHTYDGRAAARYALLRAGTDDGTPFVSRALEAGGWNRRGGRDPDAPLAWTPDLAGPHGPSATWSRADRLLRFAVDHTDRAVAAAPATAADDWATVWPLAAGDLVFVDRQSDGVVDDALLVVGRDTLLDFTEPTVSARSPSRRTMPMSTWIKRAALRFPAMTLHPVVPLPSYVDP
;
A
#
# COMPACT_ATOMS: atom_id res chain seq x y z
N MET A 1 -45.89 -32.57 -63.91
CA MET A 1 -46.82 -31.77 -64.73
C MET A 1 -46.88 -30.36 -64.15
N LYS A 2 -46.46 -29.34 -64.92
CA LYS A 2 -46.67 -27.87 -64.79
C LYS A 2 -46.31 -27.21 -63.43
N LEU A 3 -45.18 -26.49 -63.34
CA LEU A 3 -44.98 -25.04 -63.66
C LEU A 3 -45.87 -24.10 -62.83
N PHE A 4 -45.27 -23.22 -62.01
CA PHE A 4 -45.23 -21.75 -62.25
C PHE A 4 -44.46 -20.94 -61.17
N ARG A 5 -43.40 -20.24 -61.66
CA ARG A 5 -42.88 -18.86 -61.37
C ARG A 5 -42.70 -18.40 -59.90
N THR A 6 -41.50 -18.08 -59.36
CA THR A 6 -40.40 -17.15 -59.74
C THR A 6 -40.75 -15.65 -59.71
N LEU A 7 -39.96 -14.91 -58.91
CA LEU A 7 -39.53 -13.48 -58.94
C LEU A 7 -39.80 -12.76 -57.59
N LEU A 8 -38.92 -11.96 -56.98
CA LEU A 8 -37.53 -11.54 -57.25
C LEU A 8 -37.04 -10.69 -56.03
N SER A 9 -35.97 -11.16 -55.37
CA SER A 9 -34.79 -10.43 -54.85
C SER A 9 -34.85 -9.24 -53.83
N THR A 10 -33.83 -9.26 -52.93
CA THR A 10 -32.99 -8.11 -52.45
C THR A 10 -33.47 -7.42 -51.16
N VAL A 11 -32.72 -7.16 -50.07
CA VAL A 11 -31.34 -7.41 -49.58
C VAL A 11 -31.32 -7.07 -48.07
N LEU A 12 -30.37 -7.67 -47.32
CA LEU A 12 -29.78 -7.35 -45.99
C LEU A 12 -30.48 -6.39 -45.01
N GLY A 13 -30.42 -6.75 -43.72
CA GLY A 13 -30.29 -5.75 -42.65
C GLY A 13 -30.60 -6.23 -41.24
N LEU A 14 -29.59 -6.85 -40.62
CA LEU A 14 -29.31 -7.06 -39.20
C LEU A 14 -30.30 -6.61 -38.11
N ALA A 15 -30.47 -7.52 -37.15
CA ALA A 15 -31.18 -7.41 -35.89
C ALA A 15 -30.78 -6.18 -35.04
N SER A 16 -31.76 -5.63 -34.33
CA SER A 16 -31.55 -4.81 -33.13
C SER A 16 -32.75 -4.99 -32.20
N GLY A 17 -32.59 -5.89 -31.23
CA GLY A 17 -33.50 -6.03 -30.10
C GLY A 17 -33.17 -4.97 -29.04
N LEU A 18 -34.20 -4.20 -28.68
CA LEU A 18 -34.23 -3.33 -27.52
C LEU A 18 -33.97 -4.13 -26.23
N LEU A 19 -33.02 -3.66 -25.42
CA LEU A 19 -33.12 -3.66 -23.95
C LEU A 19 -32.20 -2.54 -23.45
N GLY A 20 -32.81 -1.47 -22.98
CA GLY A 20 -32.13 -0.27 -22.53
C GLY A 20 -31.27 -0.55 -21.29
N THR A 21 -29.96 -0.39 -21.45
CA THR A 21 -29.04 -0.09 -20.36
C THR A 21 -28.91 1.42 -20.32
N VAL A 22 -29.30 2.02 -19.20
CA VAL A 22 -28.97 3.41 -18.91
C VAL A 22 -27.47 3.45 -18.64
N VAL A 23 -26.66 3.63 -19.69
CA VAL A 23 -25.28 4.05 -19.53
C VAL A 23 -25.37 5.47 -19.00
N SER A 24 -25.23 5.64 -17.68
CA SER A 24 -24.86 6.93 -17.12
C SER A 24 -23.57 7.31 -17.82
N ALA A 25 -23.64 8.32 -18.69
CA ALA A 25 -22.51 8.84 -19.42
C ALA A 25 -21.37 9.12 -18.43
N ALA A 26 -20.29 8.35 -18.55
CA ALA A 26 -19.04 8.68 -17.92
C ALA A 26 -18.63 10.06 -18.46
N ASP A 27 -18.43 10.98 -17.54
CA ASP A 27 -17.88 12.30 -17.82
C ASP A 27 -16.51 12.13 -18.53
N PRO A 28 -16.36 12.61 -19.78
CA PRO A 28 -15.12 12.43 -20.54
C PRO A 28 -14.11 13.51 -20.13
N ALA A 29 -13.70 13.54 -18.86
CA ALA A 29 -12.72 14.51 -18.37
C ALA A 29 -12.02 14.10 -17.07
N VAL A 30 -11.70 12.82 -16.88
CA VAL A 30 -10.60 12.44 -15.99
C VAL A 30 -9.80 11.39 -16.73
N GLY A 31 -8.76 11.83 -17.46
CA GLY A 31 -7.73 10.91 -17.91
C GLY A 31 -7.28 10.12 -16.69
N ALA A 32 -7.39 8.79 -16.77
CA ALA A 32 -6.89 7.90 -15.74
C ALA A 32 -5.38 8.06 -15.66
N VAL A 33 -4.92 9.07 -14.92
CA VAL A 33 -3.59 9.05 -14.36
C VAL A 33 -3.69 8.02 -13.24
N THR A 34 -3.48 6.75 -13.58
CA THR A 34 -3.06 5.75 -12.62
C THR A 34 -1.76 6.27 -12.03
N HIS A 35 -1.87 7.04 -10.95
CA HIS A 35 -0.72 7.40 -10.14
C HIS A 35 -0.24 6.10 -9.49
N THR A 36 0.66 5.40 -10.17
CA THR A 36 1.38 4.27 -9.62
C THR A 36 2.19 4.78 -8.44
N TYR A 37 2.05 4.11 -7.30
CA TYR A 37 2.86 4.41 -6.13
C TYR A 37 4.36 4.32 -6.47
N ASP A 38 5.11 5.39 -6.21
CA ASP A 38 6.57 5.44 -6.34
C ASP A 38 7.22 5.27 -4.96
N GLY A 39 7.64 4.04 -4.68
CA GLY A 39 8.35 3.68 -3.46
C GLY A 39 9.68 4.43 -3.27
N ARG A 40 10.34 4.84 -4.35
CA ARG A 40 11.57 5.65 -4.28
C ARG A 40 11.27 7.08 -3.89
N ALA A 41 10.15 7.65 -4.37
CA ALA A 41 9.70 8.97 -3.94
C ALA A 41 9.35 8.98 -2.45
N ALA A 42 8.64 7.96 -1.96
CA ALA A 42 8.36 7.79 -0.53
C ALA A 42 9.65 7.69 0.30
N ALA A 43 10.59 6.83 -0.14
CA ALA A 43 11.88 6.68 0.51
C ALA A 43 12.70 7.98 0.53
N ARG A 44 12.72 8.73 -0.59
CA ARG A 44 13.39 10.03 -0.69
C ARG A 44 12.78 11.05 0.25
N TYR A 45 11.45 11.10 0.36
CA TYR A 45 10.78 11.94 1.36
C TYR A 45 11.25 11.59 2.76
N ALA A 46 11.26 10.29 3.10
CA ALA A 46 11.67 9.83 4.41
C ALA A 46 13.14 10.17 4.72
N LEU A 47 14.05 10.06 3.76
CA LEU A 47 15.46 10.44 3.91
C LEU A 47 15.64 11.96 4.11
N LEU A 48 14.89 12.79 3.39
CA LEU A 48 14.99 14.26 3.49
C LEU A 48 14.33 14.83 4.75
N ARG A 49 13.34 14.14 5.29
CA ARG A 49 12.56 14.57 6.46
C ARG A 49 12.86 13.76 7.73
N ALA A 50 13.82 12.84 7.67
CA ALA A 50 14.34 12.11 8.82
C ALA A 50 14.85 13.12 9.86
N GLY A 51 14.05 13.39 10.90
CA GLY A 51 14.39 14.40 11.92
C GLY A 51 13.21 15.13 12.56
N THR A 52 12.08 15.30 11.86
CA THR A 52 10.99 16.17 12.35
C THR A 52 9.77 15.43 12.91
N ASP A 53 9.55 14.19 12.49
CA ASP A 53 8.41 13.36 12.91
C ASP A 53 8.80 11.87 12.95
N ASP A 54 8.16 11.07 13.80
CA ASP A 54 8.34 9.62 13.88
C ASP A 54 6.99 8.86 13.96
N GLY A 55 7.03 7.55 13.71
CA GLY A 55 5.87 6.65 13.79
C GLY A 55 4.93 6.71 12.57
N THR A 56 3.71 6.19 12.74
CA THR A 56 2.72 6.06 11.67
C THR A 56 2.42 7.35 10.91
N PRO A 57 2.26 8.54 11.55
CA PRO A 57 2.02 9.77 10.81
C PRO A 57 3.16 10.15 9.86
N PHE A 58 4.41 9.86 10.24
CA PHE A 58 5.57 10.09 9.37
C PHE A 58 5.54 9.14 8.16
N VAL A 59 5.26 7.85 8.39
CA VAL A 59 5.11 6.86 7.32
C VAL A 59 3.97 7.28 6.38
N SER A 60 2.83 7.72 6.90
CA SER A 60 1.70 8.20 6.09
C SER A 60 2.08 9.38 5.20
N ARG A 61 2.84 10.36 5.71
CA ARG A 61 3.36 11.46 4.87
C ARG A 61 4.32 10.98 3.78
N ALA A 62 5.17 10.02 4.10
CA ALA A 62 6.08 9.44 3.12
C ALA A 62 5.32 8.68 2.03
N LEU A 63 4.30 7.91 2.40
CA LEU A 63 3.41 7.23 1.46
C LEU A 63 2.64 8.21 0.58
N GLU A 64 2.19 9.34 1.15
CA GLU A 64 1.55 10.43 0.40
C GLU A 64 2.51 11.01 -0.64
N ALA A 65 3.75 11.29 -0.24
CA ALA A 65 4.79 11.73 -1.17
C ALA A 65 5.14 10.68 -2.23
N GLY A 66 4.93 9.39 -1.93
CA GLY A 66 5.00 8.29 -2.87
C GLY A 66 3.77 8.13 -3.78
N GLY A 67 2.74 8.97 -3.64
CA GLY A 67 1.57 8.97 -4.52
C GLY A 67 0.34 8.23 -3.97
N TRP A 68 0.31 7.88 -2.68
CA TRP A 68 -0.95 7.46 -2.07
C TRP A 68 -1.94 8.63 -2.04
N ASN A 69 -3.12 8.41 -2.61
CA ASN A 69 -4.16 9.42 -2.68
C ASN A 69 -4.84 9.59 -1.33
N ARG A 70 -4.90 10.83 -0.85
CA ARG A 70 -5.69 11.17 0.34
C ARG A 70 -7.15 10.80 0.13
N ARG A 71 -7.74 10.22 1.16
CA ARG A 71 -9.17 9.93 1.22
C ARG A 71 -9.74 10.66 2.43
N GLY A 72 -10.54 11.69 2.16
CA GLY A 72 -11.13 12.52 3.19
C GLY A 72 -12.31 11.86 3.90
N GLY A 73 -13.03 12.65 4.69
CA GLY A 73 -14.18 12.20 5.45
C GLY A 73 -14.43 13.11 6.66
N ARG A 74 -15.40 12.71 7.49
CA ARG A 74 -15.65 13.34 8.80
C ARG A 74 -15.42 12.38 9.95
N ASP A 75 -15.66 11.09 9.72
CA ASP A 75 -15.50 10.04 10.73
C ASP A 75 -14.01 9.66 10.86
N PRO A 76 -13.39 9.85 12.03
CA PRO A 76 -12.00 9.47 12.28
C PRO A 76 -11.73 7.97 12.17
N ASP A 77 -12.73 7.12 12.41
CA ASP A 77 -12.58 5.67 12.41
C ASP A 77 -13.00 5.01 11.09
N ALA A 78 -13.43 5.80 10.10
CA ALA A 78 -13.82 5.29 8.79
C ALA A 78 -12.65 4.54 8.12
N PRO A 79 -12.85 3.27 7.71
CA PRO A 79 -11.76 2.43 7.21
C PRO A 79 -11.15 2.94 5.90
N LEU A 80 -11.91 3.70 5.12
CA LEU A 80 -11.47 4.29 3.86
C LEU A 80 -10.88 5.70 4.00
N ALA A 81 -11.08 6.37 5.13
CA ALA A 81 -10.55 7.71 5.33
C ALA A 81 -9.06 7.60 5.65
N TRP A 82 -8.20 8.23 4.86
CA TRP A 82 -6.76 8.32 5.02
C TRP A 82 -6.30 9.75 4.67
N THR A 83 -6.21 10.58 5.71
CA THR A 83 -5.88 12.00 5.61
C THR A 83 -5.28 12.52 6.93
N PRO A 84 -4.33 13.47 6.89
CA PRO A 84 -3.83 14.14 8.08
C PRO A 84 -4.86 15.07 8.73
N ASP A 85 -5.91 15.43 7.99
CA ASP A 85 -6.94 16.37 8.43
C ASP A 85 -8.29 16.00 7.83
N LEU A 86 -9.23 15.60 8.68
CA LEU A 86 -10.61 15.33 8.34
C LEU A 86 -11.43 16.61 8.36
N ALA A 87 -12.53 16.63 7.61
CA ALA A 87 -13.37 17.81 7.55
C ALA A 87 -14.01 18.12 8.90
N GLY A 88 -13.72 19.30 9.47
CA GLY A 88 -14.23 19.74 10.77
C GLY A 88 -13.17 19.64 11.87
N PRO A 89 -13.56 19.57 13.16
CA PRO A 89 -12.63 19.59 14.29
C PRO A 89 -11.99 18.21 14.59
N HIS A 90 -11.99 17.29 13.63
CA HIS A 90 -11.70 15.86 13.87
C HIS A 90 -10.21 15.50 13.74
N GLY A 91 -9.39 16.38 13.14
CA GLY A 91 -7.95 16.13 12.97
C GLY A 91 -7.64 14.91 12.09
N PRO A 92 -6.52 14.19 12.28
CA PRO A 92 -6.14 13.09 11.42
C PRO A 92 -7.06 11.87 11.58
N SER A 93 -7.30 11.18 10.46
CA SER A 93 -7.95 9.86 10.47
C SER A 93 -7.15 8.81 11.24
N ALA A 94 -7.82 7.77 11.72
CA ALA A 94 -7.21 6.65 12.43
C ALA A 94 -6.23 5.89 11.52
N THR A 95 -6.56 5.69 10.23
CA THR A 95 -5.66 5.04 9.25
C THR A 95 -4.40 5.87 8.96
N TRP A 96 -4.45 7.19 9.15
CA TRP A 96 -3.29 8.07 9.00
C TRP A 96 -2.35 8.01 10.22
N SER A 97 -2.93 7.86 11.42
CA SER A 97 -2.23 8.09 12.69
C SER A 97 -1.91 6.82 13.48
N ARG A 98 -2.56 5.70 13.21
CA ARG A 98 -2.42 4.44 13.96
C ARG A 98 -1.96 3.29 13.08
N ALA A 99 -0.95 2.55 13.54
CA ALA A 99 -0.31 1.51 12.74
C ALA A 99 -1.25 0.33 12.42
N ASP A 100 -2.07 -0.11 13.39
CA ASP A 100 -3.09 -1.14 13.20
C ASP A 100 -4.09 -0.79 12.08
N ARG A 101 -4.50 0.48 12.02
CA ARG A 101 -5.43 0.98 11.00
C ARG A 101 -4.75 1.20 9.66
N LEU A 102 -3.50 1.67 9.65
CA LEU A 102 -2.72 1.81 8.44
C LEU A 102 -2.44 0.45 7.78
N LEU A 103 -2.15 -0.60 8.56
CA LEU A 103 -1.95 -1.96 8.03
C LEU A 103 -3.21 -2.44 7.29
N ARG A 104 -4.38 -2.34 7.93
CA ARG A 104 -5.65 -2.74 7.30
C ARG A 104 -5.93 -1.93 6.04
N PHE A 105 -5.73 -0.61 6.10
CA PHE A 105 -5.88 0.24 4.92
C PHE A 105 -4.93 -0.17 3.78
N ALA A 106 -3.67 -0.47 4.09
CA ALA A 106 -2.68 -0.89 3.10
C ALA A 106 -3.11 -2.20 2.42
N VAL A 107 -3.54 -3.20 3.19
CA VAL A 107 -3.90 -4.53 2.68
C VAL A 107 -5.24 -4.52 1.95
N ASP A 108 -6.24 -3.85 2.51
CA ASP A 108 -7.61 -3.96 2.00
C ASP A 108 -7.89 -2.98 0.86
N HIS A 109 -7.16 -1.85 0.78
CA HIS A 109 -7.56 -0.69 -0.02
C HIS A 109 -6.44 -0.14 -0.92
N THR A 110 -5.30 -0.83 -0.97
CA THR A 110 -4.20 -0.58 -1.90
C THR A 110 -3.72 -1.89 -2.51
N ASP A 111 -2.92 -1.84 -3.57
CA ASP A 111 -2.37 -3.04 -4.22
C ASP A 111 -1.18 -3.62 -3.45
N ARG A 112 -1.39 -3.98 -2.18
CA ARG A 112 -0.36 -4.50 -1.27
C ARG A 112 -0.89 -5.65 -0.42
N ALA A 113 0.01 -6.52 0.00
CA ALA A 113 -0.30 -7.61 0.91
C ALA A 113 0.80 -7.81 1.94
N VAL A 114 0.43 -8.43 3.07
CA VAL A 114 1.40 -8.96 4.02
C VAL A 114 2.21 -10.04 3.32
N ALA A 115 3.54 -9.92 3.34
CA ALA A 115 4.42 -10.95 2.82
C ALA A 115 4.14 -12.28 3.52
N ALA A 116 4.11 -13.37 2.76
CA ALA A 116 3.76 -14.68 3.31
C ALA A 116 4.63 -15.00 4.54
N ALA A 117 3.96 -15.41 5.62
CA ALA A 117 4.65 -15.84 6.82
C ALA A 117 5.62 -16.98 6.46
N PRO A 118 6.82 -16.99 7.03
CA PRO A 118 7.78 -18.02 6.70
C PRO A 118 7.31 -19.37 7.24
N ALA A 119 7.73 -20.46 6.58
CA ALA A 119 7.25 -21.81 6.88
C ALA A 119 7.65 -22.31 8.29
N THR A 120 8.62 -21.65 8.94
CA THR A 120 9.07 -21.99 10.29
C THR A 120 9.34 -20.74 11.14
N ALA A 121 9.24 -20.86 12.46
CA ALA A 121 9.57 -19.79 13.40
C ALA A 121 11.07 -19.41 13.41
N ALA A 122 11.95 -20.29 12.93
CA ALA A 122 13.37 -19.98 12.75
C ALA A 122 13.62 -19.04 11.57
N ASP A 123 12.65 -18.95 10.65
CA ASP A 123 12.69 -18.14 9.44
C ASP A 123 11.90 -16.83 9.57
N ASP A 124 11.39 -16.48 10.77
CA ASP A 124 10.45 -15.36 10.98
C ASP A 124 10.96 -14.02 10.41
N TRP A 125 12.27 -13.81 10.51
CA TRP A 125 12.94 -12.60 9.98
C TRP A 125 13.43 -12.73 8.53
N ALA A 126 13.34 -13.92 7.91
CA ALA A 126 13.71 -14.09 6.50
C ALA A 126 12.85 -13.23 5.57
N THR A 127 11.62 -12.92 5.98
CA THR A 127 10.65 -12.12 5.22
C THR A 127 11.02 -10.64 5.12
N VAL A 128 11.86 -10.12 6.03
CA VAL A 128 12.29 -8.71 5.98
C VAL A 128 13.54 -8.49 5.11
N TRP A 129 14.39 -9.49 4.93
CA TRP A 129 15.64 -9.33 4.18
C TRP A 129 15.48 -8.97 2.70
N PRO A 130 14.45 -9.42 1.95
CA PRO A 130 14.29 -9.05 0.54
C PRO A 130 13.63 -7.67 0.33
N LEU A 131 13.19 -6.97 1.38
CA LEU A 131 12.42 -5.73 1.23
C LEU A 131 13.16 -4.62 0.48
N ALA A 132 12.43 -3.90 -0.35
CA ALA A 132 12.93 -2.82 -1.20
C ALA A 132 12.42 -1.45 -0.73
N ALA A 133 13.03 -0.39 -1.27
CA ALA A 133 12.62 0.98 -0.98
C ALA A 133 11.14 1.18 -1.32
N GLY A 134 10.36 1.68 -0.35
CA GLY A 134 8.92 1.86 -0.45
C GLY A 134 8.08 0.71 0.09
N ASP A 135 8.69 -0.40 0.53
CA ASP A 135 8.01 -1.44 1.29
C ASP A 135 7.75 -0.98 2.73
N LEU A 136 6.76 -1.61 3.36
CA LEU A 136 6.34 -1.29 4.71
C LEU A 136 6.68 -2.46 5.64
N VAL A 137 7.01 -2.14 6.89
CA VAL A 137 7.12 -3.13 7.97
C VAL A 137 6.28 -2.65 9.13
N PHE A 138 5.25 -3.43 9.46
CA PHE A 138 4.42 -3.20 10.63
C PHE A 138 4.94 -4.02 11.79
N VAL A 139 4.89 -3.46 12.99
CA VAL A 139 5.50 -4.05 14.19
C VAL A 139 4.41 -4.23 15.25
N ASP A 140 4.22 -5.47 15.69
CA ASP A 140 3.49 -5.81 16.91
C ASP A 140 4.55 -6.04 17.99
N ARG A 141 4.60 -5.16 19.00
CA ARG A 141 5.70 -5.15 20.00
C ARG A 141 5.49 -6.21 21.08
N GLN A 142 4.25 -6.60 21.35
CA GLN A 142 3.92 -7.54 22.42
C GLN A 142 3.54 -8.94 21.90
N SER A 143 3.39 -9.10 20.58
CA SER A 143 2.80 -10.30 19.97
C SER A 143 1.37 -10.55 20.48
N ASP A 144 0.61 -9.47 20.68
CA ASP A 144 -0.78 -9.53 21.14
C ASP A 144 -1.81 -9.47 19.99
N GLY A 145 -1.32 -9.41 18.74
CA GLY A 145 -2.12 -9.28 17.54
C GLY A 145 -2.47 -7.83 17.18
N VAL A 146 -1.98 -6.85 17.94
CA VAL A 146 -2.17 -5.42 17.67
C VAL A 146 -0.86 -4.81 17.21
N VAL A 147 -0.89 -4.20 16.03
CA VAL A 147 0.28 -3.50 15.49
C VAL A 147 0.43 -2.12 16.13
N ASP A 148 1.58 -1.86 16.73
CA ASP A 148 1.92 -0.62 17.43
C ASP A 148 2.68 0.41 16.60
N ASP A 149 3.41 -0.05 15.58
CA ASP A 149 4.34 0.80 14.84
C ASP A 149 4.38 0.44 13.35
N ALA A 150 4.79 1.43 12.56
CA ALA A 150 4.98 1.28 11.13
C ALA A 150 6.34 1.86 10.73
N LEU A 151 7.03 1.14 9.87
CA LEU A 151 8.31 1.53 9.30
C LEU A 151 8.20 1.56 7.78
N LEU A 152 8.88 2.51 7.15
CA LEU A 152 9.13 2.54 5.73
C LEU A 152 10.53 2.03 5.44
N VAL A 153 10.68 1.11 4.50
CA VAL A 153 11.98 0.75 3.95
C VAL A 153 12.41 1.87 3.00
N VAL A 154 13.56 2.49 3.30
CA VAL A 154 14.07 3.65 2.55
C VAL A 154 15.13 3.28 1.51
N GLY A 155 15.60 2.04 1.54
CA GLY A 155 16.71 1.61 0.71
C GLY A 155 17.30 0.30 1.21
N ARG A 156 18.46 -0.04 0.66
CA ARG A 156 19.26 -1.18 1.09
C ARG A 156 20.70 -0.74 1.24
N ASP A 157 21.38 -1.28 2.22
CA ASP A 157 22.80 -1.06 2.47
C ASP A 157 23.56 -2.38 2.32
N THR A 158 24.81 -2.34 1.87
CA THR A 158 25.65 -3.53 1.70
C THR A 158 26.93 -3.37 2.48
N LEU A 159 27.15 -4.27 3.43
CA LEU A 159 28.35 -4.31 4.26
C LEU A 159 28.88 -5.75 4.28
N LEU A 160 30.15 -5.92 3.90
CA LEU A 160 30.84 -7.22 3.92
C LEU A 160 30.02 -8.34 3.23
N ASP A 161 29.61 -8.09 1.99
CA ASP A 161 28.82 -9.01 1.14
C ASP A 161 27.42 -9.36 1.67
N PHE A 162 26.96 -8.71 2.73
CA PHE A 162 25.59 -8.81 3.23
C PHE A 162 24.81 -7.55 2.85
N THR A 163 23.73 -7.72 2.08
CA THR A 163 22.82 -6.62 1.71
C THR A 163 21.53 -6.71 2.54
N GLU A 164 21.22 -5.66 3.29
CA GLU A 164 20.01 -5.59 4.11
C GLU A 164 19.19 -4.32 3.85
N PRO A 165 17.87 -4.35 4.14
CA PRO A 165 17.05 -3.14 4.08
C PRO A 165 17.49 -2.12 5.12
N THR A 166 17.31 -0.85 4.78
CA THR A 166 17.40 0.28 5.71
C THR A 166 16.00 0.82 5.96
N VAL A 167 15.65 1.07 7.21
CA VAL A 167 14.31 1.52 7.61
C VAL A 167 14.30 2.94 8.19
N SER A 168 13.16 3.61 8.07
CA SER A 168 12.85 4.81 8.85
C SER A 168 12.74 4.42 10.32
N ALA A 169 13.70 4.83 11.13
CA ALA A 169 13.76 4.42 12.53
C ALA A 169 13.66 5.60 13.49
N ARG A 170 12.97 5.35 14.61
CA ARG A 170 13.02 6.21 15.78
C ARG A 170 14.38 6.06 16.48
N SER A 171 15.37 6.84 16.05
CA SER A 171 16.67 6.94 16.70
C SER A 171 16.90 8.34 17.29
N PRO A 172 17.73 8.51 18.35
CA PRO A 172 18.05 9.84 18.88
C PRO A 172 18.73 10.77 17.86
N SER A 173 19.52 10.19 16.95
CA SER A 173 20.07 10.87 15.78
C SER A 173 19.08 10.97 14.61
N ARG A 174 17.89 10.40 14.77
CA ARG A 174 16.74 10.40 13.85
C ARG A 174 17.12 10.07 12.41
N ARG A 175 18.09 9.18 12.24
CA ARG A 175 18.55 8.65 10.95
C ARG A 175 17.85 7.34 10.64
N THR A 176 17.76 7.06 9.35
CA THR A 176 17.51 5.72 8.83
C THR A 176 18.59 4.78 9.33
N MET A 177 18.26 3.51 9.54
CA MET A 177 19.22 2.54 10.06
C MET A 177 19.05 1.17 9.42
N PRO A 178 20.11 0.36 9.36
CA PRO A 178 20.01 -1.02 8.87
C PRO A 178 19.00 -1.82 9.70
N MET A 179 18.22 -2.67 9.03
CA MET A 179 17.15 -3.47 9.61
C MET A 179 17.66 -4.33 10.78
N SER A 180 18.81 -4.97 10.63
CA SER A 180 19.49 -5.76 11.65
C SER A 180 19.73 -4.96 12.94
N THR A 181 20.17 -3.71 12.79
CA THR A 181 20.45 -2.81 13.91
C THR A 181 19.14 -2.34 14.54
N TRP A 182 18.10 -2.07 13.74
CA TRP A 182 16.78 -1.72 14.25
C TRP A 182 16.17 -2.87 15.06
N ILE A 183 16.15 -4.09 14.49
CA ILE A 183 15.65 -5.31 15.13
C ILE A 183 16.38 -5.55 16.45
N LYS A 184 17.72 -5.49 16.45
CA LYS A 184 18.51 -5.68 17.66
C LYS A 184 18.15 -4.66 18.75
N ARG A 185 17.90 -3.40 18.40
CA ARG A 185 17.48 -2.38 19.38
C ARG A 185 16.05 -2.60 19.86
N ALA A 186 15.14 -2.97 18.96
CA ALA A 186 13.75 -3.20 19.29
C ALA A 186 13.59 -4.45 20.19
N ALA A 187 14.30 -5.54 19.88
CA ALA A 187 14.29 -6.78 20.66
C ALA A 187 14.80 -6.60 22.10
N LEU A 188 15.70 -5.64 22.36
CA LEU A 188 16.14 -5.30 23.72
C LEU A 188 15.00 -4.70 24.57
N ARG A 189 13.99 -4.09 23.93
CA ARG A 189 12.84 -3.47 24.60
C ARG A 189 11.58 -4.33 24.50
N PHE A 190 11.46 -5.10 23.43
CA PHE A 190 10.28 -5.86 23.02
C PHE A 190 10.72 -7.26 22.55
N PRO A 191 11.08 -8.16 23.49
CA PRO A 191 11.68 -9.44 23.15
C PRO A 191 10.72 -10.40 22.43
N ALA A 192 9.42 -10.18 22.55
CA ALA A 192 8.38 -10.98 21.89
C ALA A 192 7.90 -10.39 20.55
N MET A 193 8.47 -9.27 20.08
CA MET A 193 7.92 -8.57 18.92
C MET A 193 7.86 -9.44 17.66
N THR A 194 6.84 -9.20 16.85
CA THR A 194 6.67 -9.79 15.52
C THR A 194 6.64 -8.70 14.46
N LEU A 195 7.03 -9.07 13.24
CA LEU A 195 7.09 -8.15 12.10
C LEU A 195 6.13 -8.62 11.01
N HIS A 196 5.44 -7.66 10.41
CA HIS A 196 4.50 -7.88 9.32
C HIS A 196 4.97 -7.05 8.12
N PRO A 197 5.86 -7.59 7.28
CA PRO A 197 6.28 -6.91 6.06
C PRO A 197 5.09 -6.81 5.11
N VAL A 198 4.89 -5.65 4.50
CA VAL A 198 3.83 -5.39 3.53
C VAL A 198 4.46 -4.89 2.23
N VAL A 199 4.30 -5.70 1.20
CA VAL A 199 4.91 -5.53 -0.13
C VAL A 199 3.83 -5.26 -1.18
N PRO A 200 4.17 -4.61 -2.31
CA PRO A 200 3.30 -4.54 -3.47
C PRO A 200 2.82 -5.94 -3.87
N LEU A 201 1.54 -6.06 -4.21
CA LEU A 201 1.06 -7.24 -4.92
C LEU A 201 1.84 -7.33 -6.25
N PRO A 202 2.27 -8.53 -6.68
CA PRO A 202 2.78 -8.68 -8.03
C PRO A 202 1.69 -8.17 -8.96
N SER A 203 1.99 -7.11 -9.71
CA SER A 203 1.09 -6.63 -10.75
C SER A 203 0.69 -7.83 -11.58
N TYR A 204 -0.60 -8.13 -11.66
CA TYR A 204 -1.09 -9.17 -12.55
C TYR A 204 -0.69 -8.73 -13.96
N VAL A 205 0.41 -9.30 -14.47
CA VAL A 205 0.71 -9.25 -15.89
C VAL A 205 -0.29 -10.24 -16.48
N ASP A 206 -1.34 -9.72 -17.10
CA ASP A 206 -2.26 -10.52 -17.90
C ASP A 206 -1.42 -11.41 -18.84
N PRO A 207 -1.62 -12.74 -18.89
CA PRO A 207 -0.84 -13.65 -19.73
C PRO A 207 -0.98 -13.36 -21.23
#